data_AF-A0A183FYS8-F1
#
_entry.id   AF-A0A183FYS8-F1
#
_cell.length_a   1.000
_cell.length_b   1.000
_cell.length_c   1.000
_cell.angle_alpha   90.00
_cell.angle_beta   90.00
_cell.angle_gamma   90.00
#
_symmetry.space_group_name_H-M   'P 1'
#
loop_
_entity.id
_entity.type
_entity.pdbx_description
1 polymer ?
#
loop_
_entity_poly.entity_id
_entity_poly.type
_entity_poly.pdbx_seq_one_letter_code
_entity_poly.pdbx_strand_id
1 'polypeptide(L)'
;MLVLLIKTNANEIEVTEVGPVVLDKLEPTQRYRIAIRNESMELGLSSKVVEIEQLTGPIISSTVFPGRISSTAININFGDSDVEQGRFDHYELVFTGNNKNITKRIDIKQEKSLTFTKLIPGKTYFFTLFTVYKGQRSRPVIEPVTTYPLKVNALFPVVGREYVVLYWDVENFADSDCRFRLSYNADRVETVSVDLKGASRHRFNGLMPDVYYTFTITVIMGIGQAAAESESEMITVYVPRIRAPTASLRRQGSRELIVKFEYDQQTFSPLNGAIDNVAVIVSDETDLNDDNYELRSWFEVNSEETWGSYRASPLVWNPFKKNSREATFTIGSDDCIRRSLDEPYCNGILRANVPYKVKLRAYLDTKVAMESEWIAVDGSEDDDEEEEKGERRLPCHMYLNGCPRKSSTERGLSTVAAMLLLMWLL
;
A
#
# COMPACT_ATOMS: atom_id res chain seq x y z
N MET A 1 -29.95 -25.38 -59.38
CA MET A 1 -29.57 -24.41 -58.32
C MET A 1 -30.83 -23.86 -57.65
N LEU A 2 -30.91 -23.92 -56.32
CA LEU A 2 -32.03 -23.39 -55.53
C LEU A 2 -31.63 -22.02 -55.00
N VAL A 3 -32.50 -21.04 -55.22
CA VAL A 3 -32.28 -19.66 -54.82
C VAL A 3 -33.35 -19.27 -53.81
N LEU A 4 -32.92 -18.67 -52.71
CA LEU A 4 -33.83 -18.17 -51.68
C LEU A 4 -34.23 -16.74 -52.06
N LEU A 5 -35.54 -16.50 -52.22
CA LEU A 5 -36.08 -15.17 -52.48
C LEU A 5 -36.73 -14.63 -51.22
N ILE A 6 -36.28 -13.45 -50.81
CA ILE A 6 -36.80 -12.73 -49.65
C ILE A 6 -37.53 -11.49 -50.15
N LYS A 7 -38.86 -11.50 -50.05
CA LYS A 7 -39.69 -10.33 -50.36
C LYS A 7 -39.97 -9.54 -49.10
N THR A 8 -39.55 -8.28 -49.12
CA THR A 8 -39.92 -7.26 -48.13
C THR A 8 -41.01 -6.38 -48.70
N ASN A 9 -41.60 -5.50 -47.87
CA ASN A 9 -42.58 -4.51 -48.35
C ASN A 9 -42.04 -3.58 -49.45
N ALA A 10 -40.73 -3.49 -49.63
CA ALA A 10 -40.10 -2.59 -50.60
C ALA A 10 -39.46 -3.32 -51.80
N ASN A 11 -38.80 -4.48 -51.61
CA ASN A 11 -38.01 -5.16 -52.65
C ASN A 11 -37.95 -6.69 -52.45
N GLU A 12 -37.63 -7.42 -53.52
CA GLU A 12 -37.27 -8.85 -53.51
C GLU A 12 -35.74 -9.00 -53.58
N ILE A 13 -35.18 -9.83 -52.71
CA ILE A 13 -33.73 -10.06 -52.57
C ILE A 13 -33.43 -11.50 -52.96
N GLU A 14 -32.49 -11.66 -53.89
CA GLU A 14 -31.99 -12.96 -54.33
C GLU A 14 -30.82 -13.41 -53.45
N VAL A 15 -30.93 -14.61 -52.89
CA VAL A 15 -29.91 -15.19 -52.01
C VAL A 15 -29.51 -16.56 -52.56
N THR A 16 -28.29 -16.64 -53.06
CA THR A 16 -27.73 -17.83 -53.74
C THR A 16 -26.87 -18.70 -52.83
N GLU A 17 -26.38 -18.16 -51.70
CA GLU A 17 -25.56 -18.87 -50.73
C GLU A 17 -26.32 -19.21 -49.45
N VAL A 18 -26.00 -20.35 -48.84
CA VAL A 18 -26.59 -20.78 -47.58
C VAL A 18 -25.92 -20.03 -46.42
N GLY A 19 -26.65 -19.15 -45.75
CA GLY A 19 -26.13 -18.40 -44.62
C GLY A 19 -27.11 -17.37 -44.06
N PRO A 20 -26.71 -16.63 -43.01
CA PRO A 20 -27.50 -15.54 -42.46
C PRO A 20 -27.57 -14.36 -43.45
N VAL A 21 -28.76 -13.77 -43.59
CA VAL A 21 -29.01 -12.61 -44.46
C VAL A 21 -29.33 -11.39 -43.59
N VAL A 22 -28.62 -10.28 -43.84
CA VAL A 22 -28.84 -9.01 -43.12
C VAL A 22 -29.71 -8.10 -43.97
N LEU A 23 -30.86 -7.68 -43.42
CA LEU A 23 -31.70 -6.64 -44.00
C LEU A 23 -31.33 -5.30 -43.36
N ASP A 24 -30.68 -4.43 -44.13
CA ASP A 24 -30.25 -3.10 -43.68
C ASP A 24 -31.21 -1.98 -44.14
N LYS A 25 -30.97 -0.76 -43.68
CA LYS A 25 -31.71 0.47 -44.07
C LYS A 25 -33.23 0.38 -43.91
N LEU A 26 -33.68 -0.38 -42.92
CA LEU A 26 -35.08 -0.41 -42.54
C LEU A 26 -35.42 0.84 -41.72
N GLU A 27 -36.61 1.38 -41.96
CA GLU A 27 -37.14 2.50 -41.19
C GLU A 27 -37.40 2.06 -39.75
N PRO A 28 -37.13 2.92 -38.75
CA PRO A 28 -37.35 2.59 -37.35
C PRO A 28 -38.85 2.53 -37.04
N THR A 29 -39.22 1.79 -36.00
CA THR A 29 -40.60 1.74 -35.45
C THR A 29 -41.66 1.21 -36.42
N GLN A 30 -41.22 0.52 -37.48
CA GLN A 30 -42.05 0.08 -38.58
C GLN A 30 -42.19 -1.45 -38.58
N ARG A 31 -43.40 -1.94 -38.85
CA ARG A 31 -43.65 -3.37 -39.00
C ARG A 31 -43.36 -3.80 -40.43
N TYR A 32 -42.49 -4.78 -40.58
CA TYR A 32 -42.17 -5.42 -41.85
C TYR A 32 -42.74 -6.84 -41.86
N ARG A 33 -43.33 -7.20 -43.00
CA ARG A 33 -43.66 -8.58 -43.31
C ARG A 33 -42.63 -9.09 -44.32
N ILE A 34 -41.96 -10.17 -43.97
CA ILE A 34 -40.87 -10.77 -44.73
C ILE A 34 -41.38 -12.12 -45.21
N ALA A 35 -41.49 -12.27 -46.53
CA ALA A 35 -41.92 -13.49 -47.18
C ALA A 35 -40.71 -14.20 -47.78
N ILE A 36 -40.54 -15.48 -47.46
CA ILE A 36 -39.38 -16.29 -47.83
C ILE A 36 -39.87 -17.47 -48.66
N ARG A 37 -39.27 -17.69 -49.84
CA ARG A 37 -39.52 -18.87 -50.67
C ARG A 37 -38.24 -19.38 -51.31
N ASN A 38 -38.18 -20.67 -51.58
CA ASN A 38 -37.14 -21.26 -52.41
C ASN A 38 -37.63 -21.35 -53.85
N GLU A 39 -36.78 -21.03 -54.81
CA GLU A 39 -37.06 -21.13 -56.23
C GLU A 39 -36.00 -21.99 -56.94
N SER A 40 -36.45 -22.97 -57.72
CA SER A 40 -35.57 -23.80 -58.55
C SER A 40 -35.37 -23.12 -59.90
N MET A 41 -34.13 -22.69 -60.18
CA MET A 41 -33.80 -22.02 -61.45
C MET A 41 -33.95 -22.94 -62.67
N GLU A 42 -33.78 -24.25 -62.48
CA GLU A 42 -33.83 -25.24 -63.56
C GLU A 42 -35.26 -25.66 -63.90
N LEU A 43 -36.13 -25.74 -62.88
CA LEU A 43 -37.48 -26.28 -63.03
C LEU A 43 -38.57 -25.20 -63.00
N GLY A 44 -38.23 -23.94 -62.68
CA GLY A 44 -39.21 -22.86 -62.52
C GLY A 44 -40.22 -23.12 -61.39
N LEU A 45 -39.86 -23.96 -60.42
CA LEU A 45 -40.72 -24.35 -59.30
C LEU A 45 -40.40 -23.50 -58.07
N SER A 46 -41.43 -23.03 -57.38
CA SER A 46 -41.29 -22.33 -56.10
C SER A 46 -41.88 -23.14 -54.94
N SER A 47 -41.24 -23.06 -53.77
CA SER A 47 -41.76 -23.62 -52.54
C SER A 47 -42.95 -22.81 -52.03
N LYS A 48 -43.65 -23.36 -51.03
CA LYS A 48 -44.57 -22.55 -50.22
C LYS A 48 -43.80 -21.40 -49.56
N VAL A 49 -44.45 -20.25 -49.49
CA VAL A 49 -43.92 -19.05 -48.82
C VAL A 49 -44.03 -19.23 -47.30
N VAL A 50 -42.96 -18.90 -46.60
CA VAL A 50 -42.96 -18.72 -45.14
C VAL A 50 -42.93 -17.23 -44.85
N GLU A 51 -43.90 -16.73 -44.09
CA GLU A 51 -43.97 -15.32 -43.71
C GLU A 51 -43.55 -15.11 -42.26
N ILE A 52 -42.78 -14.05 -42.03
CA ILE A 52 -42.36 -13.58 -40.71
C ILE A 52 -42.76 -12.11 -40.59
N GLU A 53 -43.37 -11.74 -39.47
CA GLU A 53 -43.60 -10.33 -39.14
C GLU A 53 -42.62 -9.87 -38.07
N GLN A 54 -41.90 -8.79 -38.36
CA GLN A 54 -40.93 -8.21 -37.44
C GLN A 54 -41.17 -6.71 -37.30
N LEU A 55 -41.06 -6.21 -36.06
CA LEU A 55 -41.03 -4.79 -35.76
C LEU A 55 -39.56 -4.34 -35.70
N THR A 56 -39.24 -3.20 -36.31
CA THR A 56 -37.95 -2.53 -36.11
C THR A 56 -37.98 -1.70 -34.83
N GLY A 57 -36.88 -1.73 -34.08
CA GLY A 57 -36.77 -0.96 -32.84
C GLY A 57 -36.77 0.55 -33.07
N PRO A 58 -37.03 1.35 -32.02
CA PRO A 58 -36.90 2.80 -32.09
C PRO A 58 -35.43 3.24 -32.18
N ILE A 59 -35.23 4.52 -32.50
CA ILE A 59 -33.93 5.19 -32.44
C ILE A 59 -33.80 5.90 -31.09
N ILE A 60 -32.57 6.04 -30.62
CA ILE A 60 -32.21 6.86 -29.47
C ILE A 60 -31.14 7.86 -29.91
N SER A 61 -31.39 9.15 -29.68
CA SER A 61 -30.43 10.23 -29.91
C SER A 61 -30.01 10.90 -28.60
N SER A 62 -30.53 10.43 -27.46
CA SER A 62 -30.19 10.90 -26.12
C SER A 62 -28.73 10.63 -25.77
N THR A 63 -28.11 11.58 -25.08
CA THR A 63 -26.85 11.38 -24.35
C THR A 63 -27.15 11.15 -22.87
N VAL A 64 -26.39 10.26 -22.22
CA VAL A 64 -26.45 10.02 -20.77
C VAL A 64 -25.19 10.63 -20.16
N PHE A 65 -25.32 11.31 -19.03
CA PHE A 65 -24.19 11.96 -18.37
C PHE A 65 -24.39 12.08 -16.85
N PRO A 66 -23.30 12.00 -16.07
CA PRO A 66 -23.39 12.14 -14.62
C PRO A 66 -23.70 13.59 -14.22
N GLY A 67 -24.52 13.74 -13.18
CA GLY A 67 -24.66 14.98 -12.41
C GLY A 67 -23.78 14.95 -11.18
N ARG A 68 -24.36 15.22 -10.00
CA ARG A 68 -23.62 15.15 -8.73
C ARG A 68 -23.28 13.71 -8.36
N ILE A 69 -21.99 13.46 -8.08
CA ILE A 69 -21.47 12.18 -7.58
C ILE A 69 -20.97 12.38 -6.14
N SER A 70 -21.20 11.39 -5.29
CA SER A 70 -20.55 11.25 -3.99
C SER A 70 -19.95 9.85 -3.85
N SER A 71 -19.34 9.55 -2.70
CA SER A 71 -18.86 8.20 -2.40
C SER A 71 -19.98 7.15 -2.32
N THR A 72 -21.23 7.57 -2.11
CA THR A 72 -22.36 6.64 -1.89
C THR A 72 -23.60 6.96 -2.72
N ALA A 73 -23.51 7.91 -3.66
CA ALA A 73 -24.61 8.29 -4.53
C ALA A 73 -24.14 8.77 -5.91
N ILE A 74 -24.95 8.49 -6.92
CA ILE A 74 -24.78 9.00 -8.28
C ILE A 74 -26.12 9.60 -8.73
N ASN A 75 -26.10 10.86 -9.13
CA ASN A 75 -27.15 11.45 -9.94
C ASN A 75 -26.80 11.24 -11.42
N ILE A 76 -27.73 10.69 -12.20
CA ILE A 76 -27.59 10.47 -13.64
C ILE A 76 -28.64 11.31 -14.36
N ASN A 77 -28.23 11.95 -15.45
CA ASN A 77 -29.07 12.78 -16.29
C ASN A 77 -29.02 12.29 -17.73
N PHE A 78 -30.06 12.58 -18.51
CA PHE A 78 -30.06 12.32 -19.94
C PHE A 78 -30.85 13.35 -20.73
N GLY A 79 -30.45 13.56 -21.99
CA GLY A 79 -31.11 14.46 -22.92
C GLY A 79 -32.34 13.83 -23.60
N ASP A 80 -33.16 14.66 -24.22
CA ASP A 80 -34.29 14.17 -25.02
C ASP A 80 -33.85 13.51 -26.33
N SER A 81 -34.51 12.42 -26.70
CA SER A 81 -34.43 11.80 -28.01
C SER A 81 -35.37 12.50 -28.97
N ASP A 82 -34.91 12.71 -30.20
CA ASP A 82 -35.66 13.35 -31.26
C ASP A 82 -36.82 12.45 -31.72
N VAL A 83 -38.05 12.91 -31.51
CA VAL A 83 -39.26 12.16 -31.87
C VAL A 83 -39.46 12.12 -33.38
N GLU A 84 -38.89 13.07 -34.13
CA GLU A 84 -38.96 13.11 -35.60
C GLU A 84 -38.13 11.99 -36.24
N GLN A 85 -37.10 11.49 -35.54
CA GLN A 85 -36.28 10.37 -36.00
C GLN A 85 -36.91 9.00 -35.75
N GLY A 86 -38.02 8.94 -35.00
CA GLY A 86 -38.72 7.70 -34.74
C GLY A 86 -39.58 7.77 -33.49
N ARG A 87 -40.81 7.27 -33.60
CA ARG A 87 -41.77 7.27 -32.48
C ARG A 87 -41.39 6.25 -31.40
N PHE A 88 -41.37 6.67 -30.15
CA PHE A 88 -41.25 5.76 -29.00
C PHE A 88 -42.29 6.10 -27.93
N ASP A 89 -42.53 5.15 -27.03
CA ASP A 89 -43.57 5.26 -26.00
C ASP A 89 -43.01 5.82 -24.68
N HIS A 90 -41.79 5.44 -24.31
CA HIS A 90 -41.11 5.87 -23.09
C HIS A 90 -39.60 5.59 -23.16
N TYR A 91 -38.86 6.15 -22.21
CA TYR A 91 -37.48 5.75 -21.93
C TYR A 91 -37.44 4.65 -20.90
N GLU A 92 -36.42 3.80 -21.01
CA GLU A 92 -36.12 2.80 -20.01
C GLU A 92 -34.65 2.90 -19.61
N LEU A 93 -34.41 3.24 -18.34
CA LEU A 93 -33.07 3.30 -17.75
C LEU A 93 -32.82 2.05 -16.91
N VAL A 94 -31.78 1.32 -17.27
CA VAL A 94 -31.30 0.15 -16.54
C VAL A 94 -30.03 0.52 -15.78
N PHE A 95 -30.09 0.49 -14.46
CA PHE A 95 -28.95 0.64 -13.57
C PHE A 95 -28.42 -0.73 -13.15
N THR A 96 -27.13 -0.96 -13.40
CA THR A 96 -26.43 -2.21 -13.09
C THR A 96 -25.39 -1.96 -11.99
N GLY A 97 -25.56 -2.66 -10.85
CA GLY A 97 -24.69 -2.57 -9.67
C GLY A 97 -24.18 -3.92 -9.20
N ASN A 98 -24.69 -4.45 -8.07
CA ASN A 98 -24.18 -5.69 -7.46
C ASN A 98 -25.13 -6.89 -7.55
N ASN A 99 -26.42 -6.67 -7.24
CA ASN A 99 -27.32 -7.80 -6.97
C ASN A 99 -28.36 -7.97 -8.08
N LYS A 100 -29.12 -6.91 -8.35
CA LYS A 100 -30.17 -6.89 -9.35
C LYS A 100 -30.15 -5.58 -10.11
N ASN A 101 -30.38 -5.68 -11.41
CA ASN A 101 -30.55 -4.51 -12.25
C ASN A 101 -31.84 -3.79 -11.85
N ILE A 102 -31.75 -2.48 -11.64
CA ILE A 102 -32.92 -1.64 -11.37
C ILE A 102 -33.34 -1.07 -12.72
N THR A 103 -34.56 -1.37 -13.14
CA THR A 103 -35.15 -0.81 -14.37
C THR A 103 -36.14 0.28 -13.99
N LYS A 104 -35.97 1.47 -14.56
CA LYS A 104 -36.87 2.61 -14.40
C LYS A 104 -37.46 2.95 -15.75
N ARG A 105 -38.78 2.94 -15.84
CA ARG A 105 -39.52 3.52 -16.95
C ARG A 105 -39.73 5.01 -16.68
N ILE A 106 -39.38 5.84 -17.65
CA ILE A 106 -39.50 7.30 -17.58
C ILE A 106 -40.34 7.76 -18.77
N ASP A 107 -41.44 8.47 -18.49
CA ASP A 107 -42.28 9.02 -19.54
C ASP A 107 -41.56 10.19 -20.25
N ILE A 108 -41.89 10.42 -21.52
CA ILE A 108 -41.18 11.40 -22.38
C ILE A 108 -41.13 12.81 -21.77
N LYS A 109 -42.20 13.21 -21.06
CA LYS A 109 -42.32 14.53 -20.44
C LYS A 109 -41.79 14.61 -19.00
N GLN A 110 -41.42 13.48 -18.41
CA GLN A 110 -40.91 13.41 -17.05
C GLN A 110 -39.50 14.02 -16.97
N GLU A 111 -39.11 14.47 -15.78
CA GLU A 111 -37.75 14.89 -15.50
C GLU A 111 -36.76 13.74 -15.77
N LYS A 112 -35.67 14.06 -16.47
CA LYS A 112 -34.62 13.11 -16.88
C LYS A 112 -33.44 13.08 -15.92
N SER A 113 -33.70 13.35 -14.63
CA SER A 113 -32.71 13.33 -13.55
C SER A 113 -33.09 12.28 -12.51
N LEU A 114 -32.21 11.32 -12.25
CA LEU A 114 -32.44 10.25 -11.28
C LEU A 114 -31.24 10.11 -10.35
N THR A 115 -31.53 9.99 -9.05
CA THR A 115 -30.49 9.80 -8.03
C THR A 115 -30.56 8.40 -7.44
N PHE A 116 -29.43 7.71 -7.49
CA PHE A 116 -29.20 6.39 -6.91
C PHE A 116 -28.33 6.55 -5.67
N THR A 117 -28.76 6.00 -4.54
CA THR A 117 -28.09 6.15 -3.24
C THR A 117 -27.73 4.78 -2.66
N LYS A 118 -26.99 4.77 -1.54
CA LYS A 118 -26.50 3.56 -0.87
C LYS A 118 -25.57 2.73 -1.79
N LEU A 119 -24.77 3.45 -2.58
CA LEU A 119 -23.74 2.88 -3.43
C LEU A 119 -22.45 2.64 -2.63
N ILE A 120 -21.59 1.79 -3.17
CA ILE A 120 -20.29 1.46 -2.59
C ILE A 120 -19.26 2.48 -3.10
N PRO A 121 -18.42 3.08 -2.23
CA PRO A 121 -17.33 3.95 -2.65
C PRO A 121 -16.35 3.28 -3.61
N GLY A 122 -15.84 4.06 -4.57
CA GLY A 122 -14.83 3.59 -5.53
C GLY A 122 -15.32 2.54 -6.53
N LYS A 123 -16.64 2.34 -6.65
CA LYS A 123 -17.21 1.31 -7.54
C LYS A 123 -17.76 1.91 -8.82
N THR A 124 -17.47 1.27 -9.96
CA THR A 124 -18.06 1.62 -11.25
C THR A 124 -19.44 0.98 -11.40
N TYR A 125 -20.42 1.81 -11.74
CA TYR A 125 -21.79 1.44 -12.04
C TYR A 125 -22.11 1.75 -13.50
N PHE A 126 -23.02 0.97 -14.09
CA PHE A 126 -23.41 1.16 -15.49
C PHE A 126 -24.86 1.64 -15.60
N PHE A 127 -25.05 2.74 -16.31
CA PHE A 127 -26.35 3.31 -16.64
C PHE A 127 -26.62 3.08 -18.12
N THR A 128 -27.58 2.21 -18.43
CA THR A 128 -27.95 1.88 -19.81
C THR A 128 -29.32 2.45 -20.13
N LEU A 129 -29.40 3.39 -21.07
CA LEU A 129 -30.64 4.01 -21.50
C LEU A 129 -31.12 3.43 -22.83
N PHE A 130 -32.43 3.23 -22.92
CA PHE A 130 -33.16 2.82 -24.11
C PHE A 130 -34.35 3.75 -24.36
N THR A 131 -34.71 3.89 -25.63
CA THR A 131 -36.07 4.25 -26.05
C THR A 131 -36.83 2.96 -26.32
N VAL A 132 -38.13 2.91 -25.99
CA VAL A 132 -38.95 1.71 -26.12
C VAL A 132 -40.20 1.99 -26.93
N TYR A 133 -40.47 1.17 -27.94
CA TYR A 133 -41.69 1.23 -28.75
C TYR A 133 -42.34 -0.15 -28.81
N LYS A 134 -43.60 -0.26 -28.36
CA LYS A 134 -44.38 -1.52 -28.33
C LYS A 134 -43.61 -2.71 -27.72
N GLY A 135 -42.81 -2.44 -26.68
CA GLY A 135 -42.01 -3.44 -25.98
C GLY A 135 -40.64 -3.74 -26.61
N GLN A 136 -40.28 -3.11 -27.72
CA GLN A 136 -38.97 -3.25 -28.34
C GLN A 136 -38.04 -2.09 -27.97
N ARG A 137 -36.85 -2.42 -27.45
CA ARG A 137 -35.79 -1.45 -27.10
C ARG A 137 -35.02 -1.01 -28.35
N SER A 138 -34.53 0.23 -28.31
CA SER A 138 -33.49 0.70 -29.23
C SER A 138 -32.12 0.09 -28.91
N ARG A 139 -31.09 0.54 -29.63
CA ARG A 139 -29.70 0.27 -29.24
C ARG A 139 -29.40 0.97 -27.89
N PRO A 140 -28.55 0.39 -27.04
CA PRO A 140 -28.26 0.97 -25.74
C PRO A 140 -27.35 2.20 -25.85
N VAL A 141 -27.60 3.20 -25.00
CA VAL A 141 -26.61 4.22 -24.64
C VAL A 141 -26.09 3.86 -23.25
N ILE A 142 -24.79 3.59 -23.12
CA ILE A 142 -24.18 3.10 -21.89
C ILE A 142 -23.24 4.16 -21.33
N GLU A 143 -23.46 4.54 -20.08
CA GLU A 143 -22.60 5.46 -19.34
C GLU A 143 -22.05 4.78 -18.08
N PRO A 144 -20.74 4.46 -18.02
CA PRO A 144 -20.09 3.98 -16.81
C PRO A 144 -19.73 5.15 -15.90
N VAL A 145 -20.11 5.07 -14.63
CA VAL A 145 -19.81 6.12 -13.63
C VAL A 145 -19.27 5.48 -12.36
N THR A 146 -18.12 5.96 -11.90
CA THR A 146 -17.50 5.50 -10.65
C THR A 146 -17.81 6.46 -9.51
N THR A 147 -18.28 5.93 -8.37
CA THR A 147 -18.41 6.71 -7.14
C THR A 147 -17.05 7.14 -6.62
N TYR A 148 -16.97 8.30 -5.96
CA TYR A 148 -15.70 8.73 -5.38
C TYR A 148 -15.17 7.70 -4.37
N PRO A 149 -13.89 7.27 -4.50
CA PRO A 149 -13.30 6.37 -3.54
C PRO A 149 -13.08 7.06 -2.19
N LEU A 150 -12.98 6.24 -1.15
CA LEU A 150 -12.46 6.68 0.14
C LEU A 150 -10.97 7.04 -0.04
N LYS A 151 -10.52 8.09 0.63
CA LYS A 151 -9.08 8.33 0.77
C LYS A 151 -8.45 7.21 1.61
N VAL A 152 -7.12 7.11 1.58
CA VAL A 152 -6.42 6.22 2.51
C VAL A 152 -6.67 6.66 3.96
N ASN A 153 -6.63 5.73 4.89
CA ASN A 153 -6.94 6.03 6.29
C ASN A 153 -5.89 6.92 6.94
N ALA A 154 -4.62 6.62 6.67
CA ALA A 154 -3.46 7.34 7.16
C ALA A 154 -2.23 7.04 6.28
N LEU A 155 -1.24 7.93 6.35
CA LEU A 155 0.09 7.74 5.79
C LEU A 155 1.10 7.54 6.93
N PHE A 156 1.88 6.47 6.85
CA PHE A 156 2.92 6.15 7.82
C PHE A 156 4.30 6.19 7.16
N PRO A 157 5.08 7.28 7.35
CA PRO A 157 6.38 7.43 6.74
C PRO A 157 7.48 6.81 7.60
N VAL A 158 8.42 6.11 6.95
CA VAL A 158 9.69 5.66 7.51
C VAL A 158 10.80 6.48 6.85
N VAL A 159 11.41 7.39 7.62
CA VAL A 159 12.46 8.29 7.18
C VAL A 159 13.83 7.68 7.49
N GLY A 160 14.67 7.51 6.47
CA GLY A 160 16.06 7.11 6.65
C GLY A 160 17.03 8.02 5.90
N ARG A 161 18.25 7.53 5.63
CA ARG A 161 19.28 8.33 4.95
C ARG A 161 18.92 8.56 3.49
N GLU A 162 18.46 9.78 3.19
CA GLU A 162 18.13 10.20 1.81
C GLU A 162 16.98 9.40 1.18
N TYR A 163 16.12 8.79 2.01
CA TYR A 163 14.91 8.11 1.54
C TYR A 163 13.75 8.26 2.52
N VAL A 164 12.55 8.13 1.98
CA VAL A 164 11.31 7.97 2.75
C VAL A 164 10.52 6.81 2.15
N VAL A 165 10.10 5.88 2.99
CA VAL A 165 9.15 4.82 2.61
C VAL A 165 7.78 5.17 3.19
N LEU A 166 6.77 5.24 2.34
CA LEU A 166 5.39 5.47 2.76
C LEU A 166 4.63 4.16 2.83
N TYR A 167 3.80 4.04 3.85
CA TYR A 167 2.83 2.96 4.06
C TYR A 167 1.43 3.53 4.21
N TRP A 168 0.44 2.82 3.70
CA TRP A 168 -0.95 3.21 3.83
C TRP A 168 -1.89 2.00 3.84
N ASP A 169 -3.01 2.18 4.53
CA ASP A 169 -4.13 1.26 4.50
C ASP A 169 -5.29 1.86 3.71
N VAL A 170 -6.01 1.00 2.99
CA VAL A 170 -7.15 1.39 2.16
C VAL A 170 -8.38 0.53 2.51
N GLU A 171 -9.52 1.18 2.72
CA GLU A 171 -10.79 0.51 3.02
C GLU A 171 -11.73 0.40 1.81
N ASN A 172 -11.31 0.90 0.65
CA ASN A 172 -12.09 0.74 -0.57
C ASN A 172 -12.30 -0.75 -0.87
N PHE A 173 -13.52 -1.11 -1.29
CA PHE A 173 -13.79 -2.45 -1.81
C PHE A 173 -12.97 -2.64 -3.07
N ALA A 174 -11.86 -3.35 -2.92
CA ALA A 174 -10.89 -3.59 -3.96
C ALA A 174 -11.49 -4.49 -5.04
N ASP A 175 -12.17 -3.88 -6.02
CA ASP A 175 -12.06 -4.42 -7.37
C ASP A 175 -10.58 -4.36 -7.78
N SER A 176 -10.18 -5.26 -8.69
CA SER A 176 -8.79 -5.45 -9.16
C SER A 176 -8.10 -4.22 -9.81
N ASP A 177 -8.69 -3.03 -9.73
CA ASP A 177 -8.18 -1.78 -10.31
C ASP A 177 -7.97 -0.64 -9.31
N CYS A 178 -7.78 -0.95 -8.02
CA CYS A 178 -7.33 0.05 -7.04
C CYS A 178 -5.93 0.56 -7.38
N ARG A 179 -5.86 1.84 -7.75
CA ARG A 179 -4.63 2.55 -8.12
C ARG A 179 -4.37 3.70 -7.16
N PHE A 180 -3.10 4.08 -7.02
CA PHE A 180 -2.68 5.18 -6.16
C PHE A 180 -1.80 6.11 -6.94
N ARG A 181 -2.03 7.42 -6.82
CA ARG A 181 -1.08 8.43 -7.25
C ARG A 181 -0.38 8.98 -6.03
N LEU A 182 0.94 8.83 -5.99
CA LEU A 182 1.77 9.38 -4.95
C LEU A 182 2.63 10.49 -5.53
N SER A 183 2.82 11.55 -4.77
CA SER A 183 3.77 12.60 -5.11
C SER A 183 4.42 13.16 -3.88
N TYR A 184 5.53 13.86 -4.08
CA TYR A 184 6.07 14.75 -3.07
C TYR A 184 6.40 16.11 -3.66
N ASN A 185 6.32 17.14 -2.82
CA ASN A 185 6.85 18.46 -3.12
C ASN A 185 7.72 18.96 -1.96
N ALA A 186 8.76 19.72 -2.29
CA ALA A 186 9.63 20.39 -1.33
C ALA A 186 10.15 21.69 -1.93
N ASP A 187 10.61 22.62 -1.09
CA ASP A 187 11.15 23.90 -1.57
C ASP A 187 12.37 23.66 -2.46
N ARG A 188 12.34 24.21 -3.68
CA ARG A 188 13.41 24.10 -4.70
C ARG A 188 13.77 22.67 -5.12
N VAL A 189 12.91 21.69 -4.84
CA VAL A 189 13.03 20.33 -5.34
C VAL A 189 11.90 20.09 -6.32
N GLU A 190 12.20 19.47 -7.46
CA GLU A 190 11.18 19.12 -8.45
C GLU A 190 10.17 18.13 -7.86
N THR A 191 8.89 18.37 -8.15
CA THR A 191 7.81 17.44 -7.77
C THR A 191 7.96 16.14 -8.54
N VAL A 192 8.03 15.03 -7.81
CA VAL A 192 7.97 13.68 -8.40
C VAL A 192 6.59 13.10 -8.17
N SER A 193 6.06 12.40 -9.17
CA SER A 193 4.76 11.72 -9.13
C SER A 193 4.88 10.30 -9.67
N VAL A 194 4.23 9.35 -9.02
CA VAL A 194 4.21 7.93 -9.41
C VAL A 194 2.79 7.37 -9.29
N ASP A 195 2.38 6.59 -10.27
CA ASP A 195 1.12 5.85 -10.25
C ASP A 195 1.41 4.37 -9.95
N LEU A 196 0.75 3.81 -8.95
CA LEU A 196 0.90 2.43 -8.48
C LEU A 196 -0.42 1.68 -8.59
N LYS A 197 -0.37 0.36 -8.72
CA LYS A 197 -1.56 -0.52 -8.74
C LYS A 197 -1.41 -1.63 -7.70
N GLY A 198 -2.41 -1.78 -6.83
CA GLY A 198 -2.43 -2.83 -5.81
C GLY A 198 -1.29 -2.77 -4.80
N ALA A 199 -0.70 -1.59 -4.56
CA ALA A 199 0.39 -1.39 -3.63
C ALA A 199 -0.11 -0.83 -2.29
N SER A 200 0.54 -1.21 -1.19
CA SER A 200 0.34 -0.64 0.16
C SER A 200 1.57 0.13 0.66
N ARG A 201 2.62 0.21 -0.18
CA ARG A 201 3.87 0.89 0.15
C ARG A 201 4.60 1.43 -1.07
N HIS A 202 5.42 2.45 -0.86
CA HIS A 202 6.33 2.97 -1.88
C HIS A 202 7.54 3.66 -1.26
N ARG A 203 8.71 3.48 -1.89
CA ARG A 203 9.98 4.06 -1.45
C ARG A 203 10.46 5.16 -2.40
N PHE A 204 10.58 6.37 -1.88
CA PHE A 204 11.26 7.47 -2.55
C PHE A 204 12.72 7.51 -2.10
N ASN A 205 13.65 7.50 -3.06
CA ASN A 205 15.10 7.53 -2.82
C ASN A 205 15.71 8.84 -3.34
N GLY A 206 16.94 9.14 -2.91
CA GLY A 206 17.70 10.31 -3.38
C GLY A 206 17.15 11.63 -2.88
N LEU A 207 16.49 11.62 -1.71
CA LEU A 207 15.95 12.82 -1.09
C LEU A 207 17.09 13.62 -0.46
N MET A 208 17.12 14.93 -0.74
CA MET A 208 18.10 15.83 -0.14
C MET A 208 17.89 15.92 1.39
N PRO A 209 18.97 15.84 2.18
CA PRO A 209 18.89 16.04 3.63
C PRO A 209 18.66 17.51 3.97
N ASP A 210 18.18 17.76 5.18
CA ASP A 210 17.84 19.06 5.75
C ASP A 210 16.66 19.76 5.04
N VAL A 211 15.72 18.98 4.48
CA VAL A 211 14.59 19.48 3.68
C VAL A 211 13.26 18.91 4.22
N TYR A 212 12.20 19.72 4.16
CA TYR A 212 10.83 19.29 4.42
C TYR A 212 10.16 18.83 3.13
N TYR A 213 9.67 17.61 3.12
CA TYR A 213 8.89 17.03 2.03
C TYR A 213 7.45 16.86 2.46
N THR A 214 6.52 17.34 1.64
CA THR A 214 5.11 17.02 1.78
C THR A 214 4.77 15.93 0.78
N PHE A 215 4.47 14.74 1.30
CA PHE A 215 3.99 13.62 0.52
C PHE A 215 2.48 13.67 0.40
N THR A 216 1.96 13.39 -0.79
CA THR A 216 0.54 13.36 -1.12
C THR A 216 0.20 12.00 -1.71
N ILE A 217 -0.92 11.41 -1.29
CA ILE A 217 -1.48 10.21 -1.91
C ILE A 217 -2.95 10.43 -2.26
N THR A 218 -3.34 9.92 -3.42
CA THR A 218 -4.73 9.92 -3.90
C THR A 218 -5.10 8.53 -4.38
N VAL A 219 -6.28 8.04 -4.00
CA VAL A 219 -6.81 6.75 -4.46
C VAL A 219 -7.56 6.97 -5.77
N ILE A 220 -7.31 6.12 -6.75
CA ILE A 220 -7.92 6.17 -8.08
C ILE A 220 -8.65 4.84 -8.32
N MET A 221 -9.93 4.93 -8.63
CA MET A 221 -10.79 3.79 -8.96
C MET A 221 -11.47 3.99 -10.32
N GLY A 222 -11.86 2.90 -10.97
CA GLY A 222 -12.46 2.94 -12.30
C GLY A 222 -11.42 3.14 -13.41
N ILE A 223 -11.86 2.97 -14.66
CA ILE A 223 -10.98 2.91 -15.84
C ILE A 223 -11.38 3.98 -16.86
N GLY A 224 -10.39 4.56 -17.53
CA GLY A 224 -10.60 5.49 -18.64
C GLY A 224 -11.39 6.73 -18.20
N GLN A 225 -12.45 7.06 -18.93
CA GLN A 225 -13.29 8.23 -18.65
C GLN A 225 -14.14 8.09 -17.37
N ALA A 226 -14.30 6.86 -16.86
CA ALA A 226 -15.01 6.62 -15.61
C ALA A 226 -14.09 6.64 -14.38
N ALA A 227 -12.82 6.99 -14.53
CA ALA A 227 -11.90 7.06 -13.38
C ALA A 227 -12.34 8.17 -12.40
N ALA A 228 -12.32 7.86 -11.11
CA ALA A 228 -12.63 8.79 -10.04
C ALA A 228 -11.50 8.78 -9.00
N GLU A 229 -11.16 9.96 -8.49
CA GLU A 229 -10.08 10.16 -7.52
C GLU A 229 -10.66 10.53 -6.15
N SER A 230 -10.03 10.06 -5.08
CA SER A 230 -10.43 10.42 -3.71
C SER A 230 -9.99 11.85 -3.37
N GLU A 231 -10.40 12.34 -2.20
CA GLU A 231 -9.63 13.40 -1.54
C GLU A 231 -8.19 12.91 -1.28
N SER A 232 -7.26 13.85 -1.22
CA SER A 232 -5.85 13.53 -0.97
C SER A 232 -5.57 13.41 0.52
N GLU A 233 -4.73 12.44 0.88
CA GLU A 233 -4.10 12.39 2.20
C GLU A 233 -2.67 12.90 2.08
N MET A 234 -2.21 13.67 3.07
CA MET A 234 -0.90 14.32 3.02
C MET A 234 -0.16 14.17 4.34
N ILE A 235 1.16 14.07 4.25
CA ILE A 235 2.04 14.15 5.42
C ILE A 235 3.31 14.92 5.10
N THR A 236 3.69 15.82 5.99
CA THR A 236 4.95 16.56 5.89
C THR A 236 5.97 15.95 6.83
N VAL A 237 7.14 15.62 6.30
CA VAL A 237 8.27 15.11 7.07
C VAL A 237 9.55 15.88 6.76
N TYR A 238 10.34 16.10 7.79
CA TYR A 238 11.71 16.59 7.70
C TYR A 238 12.66 15.41 7.46
N VAL A 239 13.47 15.47 6.41
CA VAL A 239 14.52 14.47 6.15
C VAL A 239 15.83 15.00 6.75
N PRO A 240 16.35 14.42 7.85
CA PRO A 240 17.56 14.92 8.48
C PRO A 240 18.83 14.50 7.73
N ARG A 241 19.92 15.21 7.97
CA ARG A 241 21.27 14.76 7.60
C ARG A 241 21.80 13.69 8.55
N ILE A 242 21.65 12.43 8.16
CA ILE A 242 22.14 11.28 8.93
C ILE A 242 23.65 11.08 8.69
N ARG A 243 24.45 11.18 9.77
CA ARG A 243 25.91 10.95 9.74
C ARG A 243 26.26 9.49 10.01
N ALA A 244 27.54 9.19 10.20
CA ALA A 244 27.98 7.87 10.63
C ALA A 244 27.32 7.49 11.97
N PRO A 245 26.98 6.19 12.18
CA PRO A 245 26.40 5.75 13.43
C PRO A 245 27.33 6.06 14.61
N THR A 246 26.79 6.64 15.68
CA THR A 246 27.50 6.81 16.97
C THR A 246 27.28 5.62 17.92
N ALA A 247 26.34 4.75 17.58
CA ALA A 247 26.06 3.54 18.32
C ALA A 247 27.22 2.54 18.21
N SER A 248 27.48 1.80 19.28
CA SER A 248 28.42 0.69 19.31
C SER A 248 27.66 -0.62 19.45
N LEU A 249 28.15 -1.64 18.73
CA LEU A 249 27.65 -3.00 18.78
C LEU A 249 28.82 -3.91 19.10
N ARG A 250 28.63 -4.79 20.09
CA ARG A 250 29.64 -5.79 20.46
C ARG A 250 28.98 -7.10 20.82
N ARG A 251 29.76 -8.17 20.74
CA ARG A 251 29.30 -9.50 21.13
C ARG A 251 29.30 -9.66 22.66
N GLN A 252 28.33 -10.40 23.19
CA GLN A 252 28.30 -10.81 24.60
C GLN A 252 28.11 -12.32 24.65
N GLY A 253 29.22 -13.06 24.65
CA GLY A 253 29.21 -14.52 24.57
C GLY A 253 28.61 -15.07 23.27
N SER A 254 28.33 -16.38 23.23
CA SER A 254 28.03 -17.10 21.97
C SER A 254 26.73 -16.72 21.28
N ARG A 255 25.76 -16.06 21.94
CA ARG A 255 24.39 -15.90 21.41
C ARG A 255 23.69 -14.59 21.81
N GLU A 256 24.44 -13.62 22.32
CA GLU A 256 23.90 -12.31 22.68
C GLU A 256 24.76 -11.21 22.08
N LEU A 257 24.13 -10.05 21.87
CA LEU A 257 24.80 -8.81 21.47
C LEU A 257 24.44 -7.70 22.44
N ILE A 258 25.31 -6.73 22.61
CA ILE A 258 24.99 -5.49 23.31
C ILE A 258 25.09 -4.34 22.33
N VAL A 259 24.00 -3.61 22.18
CA VAL A 259 24.00 -2.31 21.49
C VAL A 259 23.98 -1.19 22.53
N LYS A 260 24.91 -0.25 22.41
CA LYS A 260 24.94 0.99 23.20
C LYS A 260 24.80 2.19 22.27
N PHE A 261 23.91 3.11 22.61
CA PHE A 261 23.63 4.27 21.77
C PHE A 261 23.14 5.44 22.61
N GLU A 262 23.23 6.64 22.03
CA GLU A 262 22.76 7.87 22.64
C GLU A 262 21.51 8.40 21.93
N TYR A 263 20.81 9.34 22.56
CA TYR A 263 19.77 10.10 21.89
C TYR A 263 20.38 11.05 20.86
N ASP A 264 20.49 10.57 19.63
CA ASP A 264 20.97 11.37 18.50
C ASP A 264 19.83 12.18 17.86
N GLN A 265 19.77 13.47 18.19
CA GLN A 265 18.82 14.42 17.63
C GLN A 265 19.08 14.76 16.15
N GLN A 266 20.24 14.40 15.59
CA GLN A 266 20.45 14.52 14.14
C GLN A 266 19.72 13.39 13.43
N THR A 267 19.91 12.14 13.87
CA THR A 267 19.21 10.98 13.27
C THR A 267 17.73 10.94 13.62
N PHE A 268 17.36 11.20 14.87
CA PHE A 268 15.97 11.21 15.36
C PHE A 268 15.53 12.65 15.66
N SER A 269 15.39 13.43 14.59
CA SER A 269 15.11 14.87 14.68
C SER A 269 13.78 15.16 15.37
N PRO A 270 13.76 16.03 16.40
CA PRO A 270 12.53 16.44 17.07
C PRO A 270 11.60 17.27 16.15
N LEU A 271 12.08 17.70 14.98
CA LEU A 271 11.28 18.40 13.97
C LEU A 271 10.15 17.52 13.39
N ASN A 272 10.28 16.19 13.48
CA ASN A 272 9.23 15.25 13.10
C ASN A 272 8.32 14.83 14.25
N GLY A 273 8.59 15.24 15.51
CA GLY A 273 7.84 14.81 16.69
C GLY A 273 8.73 14.28 17.81
N ALA A 274 8.12 13.94 18.94
CA ALA A 274 8.83 13.37 20.08
C ALA A 274 8.89 11.84 19.98
N ILE A 275 10.00 11.24 20.43
CA ILE A 275 10.13 9.78 20.46
C ILE A 275 9.10 9.17 21.42
N ASP A 276 8.19 8.37 20.87
CA ASP A 276 7.24 7.57 21.64
C ASP A 276 7.87 6.24 22.09
N ASN A 277 8.47 5.50 21.15
CA ASN A 277 9.20 4.25 21.42
C ASN A 277 10.33 4.01 20.40
N VAL A 278 11.25 3.10 20.74
CA VAL A 278 12.41 2.72 19.91
C VAL A 278 12.37 1.22 19.64
N ALA A 279 12.52 0.84 18.38
CA ALA A 279 12.78 -0.53 17.97
C ALA A 279 14.29 -0.77 17.81
N VAL A 280 14.79 -1.83 18.44
CA VAL A 280 16.08 -2.42 18.11
C VAL A 280 15.82 -3.48 17.06
N ILE A 281 16.29 -3.22 15.84
CA ILE A 281 16.08 -4.06 14.66
C ILE A 281 17.34 -4.88 14.43
N VAL A 282 17.18 -6.18 14.24
CA VAL A 282 18.28 -7.14 14.06
C VAL A 282 18.07 -7.89 12.75
N SER A 283 19.16 -8.17 12.04
CA SER A 283 19.15 -8.98 10.82
C SER A 283 20.52 -9.62 10.61
N ASP A 284 20.57 -10.83 10.08
CA ASP A 284 21.82 -11.40 9.55
C ASP A 284 21.95 -11.27 8.03
N GLU A 285 20.85 -10.98 7.33
CA GLU A 285 20.83 -10.68 5.91
C GLU A 285 19.98 -9.45 5.61
N THR A 286 20.65 -8.30 5.43
CA THR A 286 19.99 -7.01 5.20
C THR A 286 19.29 -6.90 3.86
N ASP A 287 19.69 -7.72 2.89
CA ASP A 287 19.06 -7.71 1.57
C ASP A 287 17.64 -8.32 1.62
N LEU A 288 17.33 -9.07 2.69
CA LEU A 288 16.00 -9.59 3.01
C LEU A 288 15.18 -8.65 3.91
N ASN A 289 15.69 -7.46 4.22
CA ASN A 289 14.99 -6.48 5.05
C ASN A 289 13.69 -6.05 4.38
N ASP A 290 12.57 -6.29 5.05
CA ASP A 290 11.32 -5.68 4.65
C ASP A 290 11.28 -4.26 5.24
N ASP A 291 11.19 -3.25 4.40
CA ASP A 291 11.15 -1.84 4.81
C ASP A 291 9.88 -1.48 5.60
N ASN A 292 9.02 -2.46 5.92
CA ASN A 292 7.69 -2.29 6.51
C ASN A 292 7.68 -1.35 7.72
N TYR A 293 6.59 -0.58 7.85
CA TYR A 293 6.37 0.26 9.03
C TYR A 293 6.23 -0.58 10.31
N GLU A 294 5.42 -1.63 10.26
CA GLU A 294 5.36 -2.66 11.32
C GLU A 294 6.43 -3.72 11.07
N LEU A 295 7.16 -4.08 12.12
CA LEU A 295 8.32 -4.96 12.02
C LEU A 295 7.91 -6.40 12.30
N ARG A 296 8.62 -7.35 11.69
CA ARG A 296 8.48 -8.77 12.03
C ARG A 296 8.97 -9.03 13.46
N SER A 297 8.43 -10.05 14.10
CA SER A 297 8.88 -10.56 15.39
C SER A 297 9.92 -11.67 15.23
N TRP A 298 10.68 -11.95 16.30
CA TRP A 298 11.59 -13.11 16.34
C TRP A 298 10.86 -14.44 16.07
N PHE A 299 9.60 -14.57 16.49
CA PHE A 299 8.80 -15.77 16.26
C PHE A 299 8.58 -16.08 14.77
N GLU A 300 8.61 -15.05 13.92
CA GLU A 300 8.42 -15.21 12.48
C GLU A 300 9.72 -15.58 11.76
N VAL A 301 10.87 -15.08 12.23
CA VAL A 301 12.16 -15.30 11.55
C VAL A 301 12.92 -16.51 12.09
N ASN A 302 12.68 -16.95 13.33
CA ASN A 302 13.55 -17.92 14.01
C ASN A 302 13.67 -19.30 13.33
N SER A 303 12.70 -19.63 12.49
CA SER A 303 12.63 -20.90 11.75
C SER A 303 13.25 -20.80 10.35
N GLU A 304 13.62 -19.60 9.93
CA GLU A 304 14.24 -19.33 8.63
C GLU A 304 15.75 -19.62 8.68
N GLU A 305 16.30 -19.99 7.53
CA GLU A 305 17.74 -20.24 7.35
C GLU A 305 18.56 -18.94 7.42
N THR A 306 17.99 -17.83 6.99
CA THR A 306 18.56 -16.48 7.07
C THR A 306 17.49 -15.55 7.62
N TRP A 307 17.85 -14.74 8.61
CA TRP A 307 16.94 -13.85 9.30
C TRP A 307 16.99 -12.46 8.64
N GLY A 308 15.90 -12.16 7.94
CA GLY A 308 15.56 -10.78 7.59
C GLY A 308 15.37 -9.92 8.84
N SER A 309 15.00 -8.65 8.64
CA SER A 309 14.83 -7.73 9.75
C SER A 309 13.68 -8.13 10.68
N TYR A 310 13.95 -8.08 11.97
CA TYR A 310 12.93 -8.23 13.00
C TYR A 310 13.21 -7.30 14.18
N ARG A 311 12.15 -6.97 14.92
CA ARG A 311 12.25 -6.19 16.15
C ARG A 311 12.56 -7.10 17.33
N ALA A 312 13.67 -6.83 18.00
CA ALA A 312 14.08 -7.49 19.23
C ALA A 312 13.55 -6.80 20.49
N SER A 313 13.35 -5.48 20.47
CA SER A 313 12.87 -4.74 21.65
C SER A 313 11.34 -4.80 21.82
N PRO A 314 10.81 -4.70 23.06
CA PRO A 314 9.36 -4.61 23.30
C PRO A 314 8.69 -3.42 22.61
N LEU A 315 7.40 -3.53 22.26
CA LEU A 315 6.63 -2.51 21.54
C LEU A 315 6.68 -1.12 22.20
N VAL A 316 6.63 -1.07 23.53
CA VAL A 316 6.55 0.17 24.33
C VAL A 316 7.90 0.65 24.85
N TRP A 317 9.00 0.02 24.43
CA TRP A 317 10.34 0.34 24.96
C TRP A 317 10.78 1.73 24.52
N ASN A 318 11.02 2.62 25.49
CA ASN A 318 11.58 3.95 25.26
C ASN A 318 12.64 4.23 26.32
N PRO A 319 13.94 4.15 25.97
CA PRO A 319 15.02 4.35 26.93
C PRO A 319 15.20 5.82 27.37
N PHE A 320 14.56 6.78 26.70
CA PHE A 320 14.79 8.22 26.89
C PHE A 320 13.71 8.93 27.72
N LYS A 321 12.62 8.23 28.13
CA LYS A 321 11.51 8.81 28.92
C LYS A 321 11.92 9.49 30.24
N LYS A 322 13.07 9.11 30.83
CA LYS A 322 13.53 9.62 32.13
C LYS A 322 14.71 10.59 32.02
N ASN A 323 14.82 11.33 30.91
CA ASN A 323 15.97 12.20 30.60
C ASN A 323 17.32 11.45 30.53
N SER A 324 17.28 10.12 30.32
CA SER A 324 18.50 9.40 29.97
C SER A 324 18.99 9.88 28.62
N ARG A 325 20.29 10.10 28.47
CA ARG A 325 20.91 10.44 27.18
C ARG A 325 21.48 9.22 26.47
N GLU A 326 21.73 8.17 27.23
CA GLU A 326 22.32 6.92 26.75
C GLU A 326 21.37 5.76 27.00
N ALA A 327 21.49 4.74 26.17
CA ALA A 327 20.71 3.52 26.22
C ALA A 327 21.62 2.32 25.97
N THR A 328 21.33 1.22 26.63
CA THR A 328 21.95 -0.08 26.37
C THR A 328 20.85 -1.12 26.24
N PHE A 329 20.94 -1.98 25.24
CA PHE A 329 20.02 -3.08 25.03
C PHE A 329 20.81 -4.36 24.73
N THR A 330 20.55 -5.42 25.49
CA THR A 330 21.10 -6.75 25.24
C THR A 330 20.12 -7.49 24.35
N ILE A 331 20.59 -7.94 23.19
CA ILE A 331 19.83 -8.68 22.19
C ILE A 331 20.07 -10.17 22.41
N GLY A 332 19.01 -10.98 22.37
CA GLY A 332 19.11 -12.44 22.51
C GLY A 332 19.03 -12.97 23.94
N SER A 333 18.67 -12.14 24.91
CA SER A 333 18.65 -12.50 26.33
C SER A 333 17.40 -13.27 26.79
N ASP A 334 16.32 -13.27 25.99
CA ASP A 334 15.02 -13.72 26.47
C ASP A 334 14.72 -15.17 26.07
N ASP A 335 14.19 -15.94 27.02
CA ASP A 335 13.63 -17.28 26.78
C ASP A 335 12.20 -17.15 26.22
N CYS A 336 12.12 -16.93 24.91
CA CYS A 336 10.86 -16.73 24.20
C CYS A 336 9.94 -17.95 24.15
N ILE A 337 10.44 -19.15 24.48
CA ILE A 337 9.64 -20.39 24.47
C ILE A 337 8.72 -20.45 25.69
N ARG A 338 9.08 -19.77 26.78
CA ARG A 338 8.31 -19.75 28.04
C ARG A 338 7.43 -18.51 28.24
N ARG A 339 7.52 -17.54 27.33
CA ARG A 339 6.92 -16.21 27.52
C ARG A 339 5.47 -16.18 27.06
N SER A 340 4.67 -15.28 27.65
CA SER A 340 3.23 -15.16 27.35
C SER A 340 2.97 -14.89 25.87
N LEU A 341 1.96 -15.56 25.31
CA LEU A 341 1.44 -15.33 23.95
C LEU A 341 0.85 -13.92 23.76
N ASP A 342 0.74 -13.12 24.84
CA ASP A 342 0.18 -11.78 24.82
C ASP A 342 1.17 -10.67 24.39
N GLU A 343 2.48 -10.94 24.34
CA GLU A 343 3.49 -9.97 23.87
C GLU A 343 3.83 -10.20 22.38
N PRO A 344 3.63 -9.21 21.48
CA PRO A 344 3.82 -9.40 20.04
C PRO A 344 5.29 -9.51 19.61
N TYR A 345 6.24 -9.05 20.44
CA TYR A 345 7.68 -9.07 20.14
C TYR A 345 8.45 -9.79 21.24
N CYS A 346 9.48 -10.54 20.84
CA CYS A 346 10.35 -11.25 21.78
C CYS A 346 11.82 -11.11 21.40
N ASN A 347 12.68 -10.91 22.40
CA ASN A 347 14.12 -10.76 22.25
C ASN A 347 14.85 -12.12 22.24
N GLY A 348 14.45 -12.99 21.31
CA GLY A 348 14.88 -14.39 21.30
C GLY A 348 16.35 -14.58 20.98
N ILE A 349 16.88 -15.69 21.48
CA ILE A 349 18.29 -16.08 21.40
C ILE A 349 18.84 -16.03 19.97
N LEU A 350 20.08 -15.53 19.81
CA LEU A 350 20.73 -15.43 18.51
C LEU A 350 21.47 -16.71 18.13
N ARG A 351 21.85 -16.80 16.86
CA ARG A 351 22.70 -17.88 16.34
C ARG A 351 24.16 -17.59 16.65
N ALA A 352 24.89 -18.64 17.01
CA ALA A 352 26.32 -18.52 17.28
C ALA A 352 27.09 -18.39 15.98
N ASN A 353 28.19 -17.61 16.01
CA ASN A 353 29.10 -17.43 14.88
C ASN A 353 28.46 -16.84 13.61
N VAL A 354 27.38 -16.06 13.77
CA VAL A 354 26.71 -15.36 12.67
C VAL A 354 27.01 -13.87 12.77
N PRO A 355 27.47 -13.23 11.68
CA PRO A 355 27.60 -11.78 11.63
C PRO A 355 26.20 -11.17 11.64
N TYR A 356 25.97 -10.22 12.53
CA TYR A 356 24.68 -9.55 12.67
C TYR A 356 24.82 -8.07 12.37
N LYS A 357 23.75 -7.50 11.81
CA LYS A 357 23.57 -6.07 11.65
C LYS A 357 22.42 -5.62 12.53
N VAL A 358 22.62 -4.49 13.19
CA VAL A 358 21.63 -3.86 14.06
C VAL A 358 21.35 -2.45 13.57
N LYS A 359 20.10 -2.02 13.72
CA LYS A 359 19.62 -0.70 13.36
C LYS A 359 18.59 -0.25 14.39
N LEU A 360 18.50 1.05 14.59
CA LEU A 360 17.54 1.66 15.48
C LEU A 360 16.44 2.32 14.66
N ARG A 361 15.17 2.14 15.07
CA ARG A 361 14.05 2.90 14.53
C ARG A 361 13.30 3.58 15.66
N ALA A 362 13.22 4.90 15.64
CA ALA A 362 12.39 5.66 16.57
C ALA A 362 11.00 5.86 15.94
N TYR A 363 9.96 5.45 16.66
CA TYR A 363 8.57 5.79 16.35
C TYR A 363 8.19 7.04 17.12
N LEU A 364 7.68 8.04 16.41
CA LEU A 364 7.31 9.32 16.97
C LEU A 364 5.81 9.39 17.28
N ASP A 365 5.43 10.31 18.15
CA ASP A 365 4.03 10.60 18.50
C ASP A 365 3.17 11.06 17.32
N THR A 366 3.82 11.58 16.27
CA THR A 366 3.23 11.98 14.97
C THR A 366 3.01 10.83 13.99
N LYS A 367 3.31 9.58 14.37
CA LYS A 367 3.28 8.39 13.48
C LYS A 367 4.34 8.38 12.37
N VAL A 368 5.31 9.29 12.44
CA VAL A 368 6.54 9.21 11.66
C VAL A 368 7.48 8.21 12.34
N ALA A 369 8.09 7.32 11.57
CA ALA A 369 9.22 6.52 12.01
C ALA A 369 10.51 7.09 11.41
N MET A 370 11.58 7.09 12.19
CA MET A 370 12.91 7.55 11.76
C MET A 370 13.94 6.47 12.04
N GLU A 371 14.89 6.29 11.14
CA GLU A 371 15.79 5.16 11.12
C GLU A 371 17.26 5.57 11.14
N SER A 372 18.06 4.87 11.94
CA SER A 372 19.51 4.94 11.86
C SER A 372 20.06 4.12 10.70
N GLU A 373 21.33 4.34 10.39
CA GLU A 373 22.10 3.42 9.57
C GLU A 373 22.37 2.10 10.30
N TRP A 374 22.70 1.06 9.53
CA TRP A 374 23.12 -0.22 10.06
C TRP A 374 24.50 -0.14 10.71
N ILE A 375 24.64 -0.79 11.86
CA ILE A 375 25.92 -1.13 12.51
C ILE A 375 26.09 -2.64 12.48
N ALA A 376 27.30 -3.12 12.18
CA ALA A 376 27.60 -4.53 12.03
C ALA A 376 28.54 -5.01 13.13
N VAL A 377 28.45 -6.29 13.45
CA VAL A 377 29.41 -7.02 14.29
C VAL A 377 29.75 -8.34 13.59
N ASP A 378 31.02 -8.72 13.66
CA ASP A 378 31.48 -9.97 13.07
C ASP A 378 30.97 -11.18 13.87
N GLY A 379 31.00 -12.35 13.24
CA GLY A 379 30.54 -13.59 13.86
C GLY A 379 31.47 -14.10 14.97
N SER A 380 32.74 -13.71 14.97
CA SER A 380 33.72 -14.13 15.99
C SER A 380 33.43 -13.50 17.35
N GLU A 381 33.72 -14.23 18.43
CA GLU A 381 33.73 -13.67 19.77
C GLU A 381 34.88 -12.67 19.90
N ASP A 382 34.58 -11.48 20.43
CA ASP A 382 35.63 -10.53 20.80
C ASP A 382 36.38 -11.15 22.00
N ASP A 383 37.63 -11.55 21.79
CA ASP A 383 38.57 -12.02 22.82
C ASP A 383 39.01 -10.87 23.77
N ASP A 384 38.15 -9.88 24.00
CA ASP A 384 38.38 -8.80 24.97
C ASP A 384 38.06 -9.31 26.39
N GLU A 385 38.74 -10.39 26.80
CA GLU A 385 39.20 -10.47 28.17
C GLU A 385 40.29 -9.39 28.29
N GLU A 386 39.97 -8.27 28.94
CA GLU A 386 41.00 -7.39 29.48
C GLU A 386 41.97 -8.28 30.27
N GLU A 387 43.16 -8.54 29.71
CA GLU A 387 44.27 -9.11 30.45
C GLU A 387 44.66 -8.11 31.54
N GLU A 388 43.96 -8.15 32.69
CA GLU A 388 44.60 -7.81 33.94
C GLU A 388 45.82 -8.74 34.02
N LYS A 389 47.01 -8.18 33.83
CA LYS A 389 48.29 -8.79 34.18
C LYS A 389 48.36 -9.02 35.70
N GLY A 390 47.52 -9.90 36.21
CA GLY A 390 47.65 -10.55 37.48
C GLY A 390 48.20 -11.95 37.21
N GLU A 391 49.41 -12.23 37.70
CA GLU A 391 50.02 -13.56 37.66
C GLU A 391 48.97 -14.65 37.99
N ARG A 392 48.69 -15.54 37.03
CA ARG A 392 47.82 -16.71 37.21
C ARG A 392 48.30 -17.52 38.42
N ARG A 393 47.69 -17.31 39.59
CA ARG A 393 47.90 -18.17 40.76
C ARG A 393 47.12 -19.46 40.56
N LEU A 394 47.84 -20.58 40.48
CA LEU A 394 47.23 -21.91 40.39
C LEU A 394 46.45 -22.23 41.68
N PRO A 395 45.40 -23.07 41.59
CA PRO A 395 44.66 -23.50 42.78
C PRO A 395 45.58 -24.23 43.77
N CYS A 396 45.36 -24.04 45.07
CA CYS A 396 46.31 -24.47 46.12
C CYS A 396 46.64 -25.98 46.15
N HIS A 397 45.84 -26.85 45.54
CA HIS A 397 46.10 -28.30 45.47
C HIS A 397 47.19 -28.68 44.44
N MET A 398 47.64 -27.74 43.59
CA MET A 398 48.72 -27.98 42.62
C MET A 398 50.12 -27.67 43.17
N TYR A 399 50.24 -27.09 44.38
CA TYR A 399 51.53 -26.84 45.01
C TYR A 399 51.91 -28.01 45.91
N LEU A 400 52.98 -28.73 45.55
CA LEU A 400 53.50 -29.90 46.28
C LEU A 400 53.89 -29.60 47.75
N ASN A 401 54.06 -28.32 48.12
CA ASN A 401 54.49 -27.87 49.45
C ASN A 401 53.51 -26.90 50.15
N GLY A 402 52.26 -26.80 49.69
CA GLY A 402 51.25 -25.88 50.27
C GLY A 402 51.40 -24.41 49.81
N CYS A 403 50.30 -23.66 49.92
CA CYS A 403 50.17 -22.32 49.34
C CYS A 403 51.06 -21.25 50.04
N PRO A 404 51.69 -20.31 49.31
CA PRO A 404 52.46 -19.23 49.92
C PRO A 404 51.55 -18.27 50.70
N ARG A 405 51.78 -18.10 52.01
CA ARG A 405 51.06 -17.10 52.82
C ARG A 405 51.51 -15.68 52.43
N LYS A 406 50.55 -14.77 52.19
CA LYS A 406 50.80 -13.33 51.98
C LYS A 406 51.54 -12.76 53.20
N SER A 407 52.75 -12.22 53.02
CA SER A 407 53.38 -11.33 54.00
C SER A 407 52.70 -9.97 53.94
N SER A 408 52.24 -9.48 55.09
CA SER A 408 51.73 -8.12 55.29
C SER A 408 52.84 -7.10 55.04
N THR A 409 52.60 -6.15 54.14
CA THR A 409 53.53 -5.05 53.86
C THR A 409 53.57 -4.09 55.05
N GLU A 410 54.72 -4.04 55.73
CA GLU A 410 55.06 -2.99 56.69
C GLU A 410 55.21 -1.63 55.98
N ARG A 411 54.65 -0.58 56.59
CA ARG A 411 54.90 0.81 56.23
C ARG A 411 56.29 1.20 56.72
N GLY A 412 57.23 1.41 55.80
CA GLY A 412 58.57 1.95 56.08
C GLY A 412 58.67 3.41 55.64
N LEU A 413 59.00 4.29 56.59
CA LEU A 413 59.26 5.72 56.44
C LEU A 413 60.43 6.01 55.48
N SER A 414 60.36 7.17 54.79
CA SER A 414 61.55 7.88 54.30
C SER A 414 61.47 9.34 54.72
N THR A 415 62.36 9.75 55.62
CA THR A 415 62.66 11.14 55.97
C THR A 415 64.06 11.49 55.48
N VAL A 416 64.19 12.53 54.65
CA VAL A 416 65.34 13.44 54.71
C VAL A 416 64.78 14.85 54.68
N ALA A 417 65.13 15.60 55.71
CA ALA A 417 64.66 16.94 56.03
C ALA A 417 65.72 18.00 55.68
N ALA A 418 65.26 19.27 55.77
CA ALA A 418 66.00 20.55 55.79
C ALA A 418 66.30 21.10 54.38
N MET A 419 65.96 22.33 53.99
CA MET A 419 65.78 23.65 54.63
C MET A 419 64.86 24.46 53.67
N LEU A 420 63.98 25.40 54.00
CA LEU A 420 64.06 26.58 54.87
C LEU A 420 62.62 27.12 55.08
N LEU A 421 62.31 27.56 56.30
CA LEU A 421 61.18 28.43 56.63
C LEU A 421 61.39 29.84 56.01
N LEU A 422 60.32 30.54 55.62
CA LEU A 422 59.83 31.75 56.31
C LEU A 422 58.59 32.39 55.64
N MET A 423 57.62 32.76 56.50
CA MET A 423 56.66 33.90 56.45
C MET A 423 55.53 33.87 55.40
N TRP A 424 54.27 33.69 55.83
CA TRP A 424 53.34 34.70 56.40
C TRP A 424 52.87 35.76 55.40
N LEU A 425 51.56 35.73 55.11
CA LEU A 425 50.67 36.84 54.79
C LEU A 425 51.10 37.84 53.70
N LEU A 426 50.47 37.69 52.52
CA LEU A 426 49.70 38.74 51.85
C LEU A 426 48.69 38.11 50.89
#